data_AF-A0A7R8VL45-F1
#
_entry.id   AF-A0A7R8VL45-F1
#
_cell.length_a   1.000
_cell.length_b   1.000
_cell.length_c   1.000
_cell.angle_alpha   90.00
_cell.angle_beta   90.00
_cell.angle_gamma   90.00
#
_symmetry.space_group_name_H-M   'P 1'
#
loop_
_entity.id
_entity.type
_entity.pdbx_description
1 polymer ?
#
loop_
_entity_poly.entity_id
_entity_poly.type
_entity_poly.pdbx_seq_one_letter_code
_entity_poly.pdbx_strand_id
1 'polypeptide(L)'
;IELTPVDFVSKMIVGLTQDIMHSIGKTFHLINTSSMDCRDLWQLLRVQGFPVKIVPYQTWYSNVKTGAHSGEINRADNPLTSLLYMLDTLVRHLNLDNTMTMQAVTYPEVDADLMRLYLKHLSTLGFIPRPRKICRNCKVVLVTGASSGIGAAVAEHLAMAGAKVALVARRLDRLKELQASIEAQGGVAISVKMDVCVAEEVAVKIKQATSLLGPINILINNAGVMHYTQMKHAKLDQWHRMVDVNVNGQLNCLAAVLPGMVERGDGHIVSITSDAGRKVQTGGLRSTLKKQSLLFG
;
A
#
# COMPACT_ATOMS: atom_id res chain seq x y z
N ILE A 1 -3.46 -0.68 -14.49
CA ILE A 1 -4.58 0.06 -15.13
C ILE A 1 -3.99 0.96 -16.17
N GLU A 2 -4.38 0.79 -17.42
CA GLU A 2 -3.83 1.59 -18.51
C GLU A 2 -4.64 2.88 -18.65
N LEU A 3 -4.01 4.00 -18.33
CA LEU A 3 -4.53 5.34 -18.55
C LEU A 3 -3.42 6.14 -19.24
N THR A 4 -3.64 6.49 -20.50
CA THR A 4 -2.70 7.29 -21.30
C THR A 4 -3.27 8.70 -21.45
N PRO A 5 -2.65 9.74 -20.85
CA PRO A 5 -3.16 11.09 -20.97
C PRO A 5 -3.13 11.60 -22.41
N VAL A 6 -4.21 12.27 -22.83
CA VAL A 6 -4.38 12.79 -24.20
C VAL A 6 -3.23 13.71 -24.60
N ASP A 7 -2.76 14.56 -23.68
CA ASP A 7 -1.64 15.47 -23.94
C ASP A 7 -0.32 14.73 -24.22
N PHE A 8 -0.08 13.61 -23.52
CA PHE A 8 1.08 12.76 -23.76
C PHE A 8 0.97 12.10 -25.14
N VAL A 9 -0.20 11.52 -25.47
CA VAL A 9 -0.45 10.91 -26.79
C VAL A 9 -0.25 11.93 -27.90
N SER A 10 -0.81 13.13 -27.75
CA SER A 10 -0.70 14.20 -28.73
C SER A 10 0.76 14.59 -28.98
N LYS A 11 1.55 14.81 -27.91
CA LYS A 11 2.99 15.11 -28.03
C LYS A 11 3.76 13.99 -28.73
N MET A 12 3.50 12.73 -28.36
CA MET A 12 4.15 11.58 -28.99
C MET A 12 3.81 11.48 -30.48
N ILE A 13 2.55 11.68 -30.86
CA ILE A 13 2.13 11.66 -32.26
C ILE A 13 2.84 12.78 -33.04
N VAL A 14 2.86 14.01 -32.51
CA VAL A 14 3.53 15.15 -33.16
C VAL A 14 5.02 14.89 -33.32
N GLY A 15 5.69 14.38 -32.28
CA GLY A 15 7.11 14.07 -32.38
C GLY A 15 7.40 12.94 -33.38
N LEU A 16 6.59 11.89 -33.41
CA LEU A 16 6.74 10.76 -34.33
C LEU A 16 6.52 11.15 -35.80
N THR A 17 5.62 12.11 -36.06
CA THR A 17 5.38 12.61 -37.42
C THR A 17 6.42 13.62 -37.89
N GLN A 18 7.11 14.29 -36.96
CA GLN A 18 8.22 15.20 -37.28
C GLN A 18 9.54 14.46 -37.55
N ASP A 19 9.75 13.27 -36.96
CA ASP A 19 10.94 12.44 -37.17
C ASP A 19 10.64 11.18 -38.00
N ILE A 20 10.36 11.41 -39.29
CA ILE A 20 9.97 10.35 -40.24
C ILE A 20 11.06 9.29 -40.39
N MET A 21 12.35 9.70 -40.36
CA MET A 21 13.48 8.77 -40.55
C MET A 21 13.55 7.71 -39.43
N HIS A 22 13.17 8.08 -38.21
CA HIS A 22 13.14 7.14 -37.09
C HIS A 22 11.82 6.41 -36.93
N SER A 23 10.72 6.91 -37.47
CA SER A 23 9.38 6.30 -37.35
C SER A 23 8.98 5.42 -38.53
N ILE A 24 9.61 5.55 -39.70
CA ILE A 24 9.25 4.81 -40.90
C ILE A 24 9.35 3.28 -40.71
N GLY A 25 8.28 2.58 -41.10
CA GLY A 25 8.20 1.11 -41.00
C GLY A 25 8.12 0.56 -39.57
N LYS A 26 7.95 1.43 -38.55
CA LYS A 26 7.84 1.01 -37.15
C LYS A 26 6.43 1.20 -36.61
N THR A 27 6.01 0.25 -35.78
CA THR A 27 4.79 0.36 -34.96
C THR A 27 5.18 0.78 -33.55
N PHE A 28 4.44 1.74 -33.00
CA PHE A 28 4.62 2.25 -31.63
C PHE A 28 3.37 1.92 -30.80
N HIS A 29 3.56 1.30 -29.65
CA HIS A 29 2.52 1.07 -28.66
C HIS A 29 2.80 1.95 -27.43
N LEU A 30 1.92 2.92 -27.17
CA LEU A 30 2.07 3.88 -26.06
C LEU A 30 1.56 3.28 -24.73
N ILE A 31 2.21 2.22 -24.26
CA ILE A 31 1.79 1.49 -23.07
C ILE A 31 2.46 2.07 -21.82
N ASN A 32 1.68 2.27 -20.75
CA ASN A 32 2.23 2.64 -19.45
C ASN A 32 2.90 1.43 -18.78
N THR A 33 4.22 1.40 -18.75
CA THR A 33 5.00 0.33 -18.09
C THR A 33 4.99 0.46 -16.55
N SER A 34 4.63 1.62 -16.02
CA SER A 34 4.56 1.92 -14.58
C SER A 34 3.12 2.12 -14.12
N SER A 35 2.24 1.18 -14.48
CA SER A 35 0.81 1.29 -14.17
C SER A 35 0.48 0.82 -12.74
N MET A 36 -0.54 1.43 -12.13
CA MET A 36 -1.08 0.97 -10.84
C MET A 36 -1.66 -0.45 -10.96
N ASP A 37 -1.27 -1.34 -10.02
CA ASP A 37 -1.82 -2.67 -9.91
C ASP A 37 -3.33 -2.62 -9.61
N CYS A 38 -4.11 -3.51 -10.24
CA CYS A 38 -5.56 -3.52 -10.04
C CYS A 38 -5.95 -3.72 -8.57
N ARG A 39 -5.18 -4.50 -7.78
CA ARG A 39 -5.42 -4.69 -6.35
C ARG A 39 -5.24 -3.40 -5.58
N ASP A 40 -4.23 -2.60 -5.93
CA ASP A 40 -3.98 -1.30 -5.33
C ASP A 40 -5.11 -0.32 -5.66
N LEU A 41 -5.65 -0.33 -6.88
CA LEU A 41 -6.86 0.44 -7.19
C LEU A 41 -8.05 0.01 -6.35
N TRP A 42 -8.32 -1.30 -6.27
CA TRP A 42 -9.43 -1.81 -5.46
C TRP A 42 -9.29 -1.42 -4.00
N GLN A 43 -8.06 -1.43 -3.49
CA GLN A 43 -7.76 -0.99 -2.14
C GLN A 43 -7.93 0.52 -1.97
N LEU A 44 -7.49 1.31 -2.94
CA LEU A 44 -7.70 2.76 -2.97
C LEU A 44 -9.20 3.10 -2.96
N LEU A 45 -10.00 2.45 -3.81
CA LEU A 45 -11.45 2.59 -3.84
C LEU A 45 -12.07 2.33 -2.45
N ARG A 46 -11.66 1.24 -1.77
CA ARG A 46 -12.12 0.94 -0.41
C ARG A 46 -11.74 2.01 0.59
N VAL A 47 -10.48 2.45 0.59
CA VAL A 47 -9.96 3.49 1.49
C VAL A 47 -10.67 4.83 1.27
N GLN A 48 -11.09 5.12 0.04
CA GLN A 48 -11.88 6.30 -0.30
C GLN A 48 -13.38 6.13 0.01
N GLY A 49 -13.81 4.95 0.45
CA GLY A 49 -15.18 4.68 0.93
C GLY A 49 -16.16 4.26 -0.16
N PHE A 50 -15.66 3.90 -1.34
CA PHE A 50 -16.50 3.33 -2.37
C PHE A 50 -16.96 1.93 -1.93
N PRO A 51 -18.25 1.58 -2.14
CA PRO A 51 -18.84 0.32 -1.70
C PRO A 51 -18.45 -0.84 -2.64
N VAL A 52 -17.15 -1.11 -2.78
CA VAL A 52 -16.63 -2.15 -3.67
C VAL A 52 -16.50 -3.49 -2.96
N LYS A 53 -16.96 -4.57 -3.62
CA LYS A 53 -16.82 -5.95 -3.15
C LYS A 53 -15.99 -6.74 -4.16
N ILE A 54 -15.02 -7.50 -3.66
CA ILE A 54 -14.34 -8.51 -4.49
C ILE A 54 -15.20 -9.75 -4.46
N VAL A 55 -15.57 -10.25 -5.63
CA VAL A 55 -16.35 -11.48 -5.81
C VAL A 55 -15.54 -12.49 -6.63
N PRO A 56 -15.76 -13.80 -6.45
CA PRO A 56 -15.15 -14.81 -7.32
C PRO A 56 -15.50 -14.57 -8.79
N TYR A 57 -14.58 -14.93 -9.69
CA TYR A 57 -14.77 -14.74 -11.12
C TYR A 57 -16.08 -15.35 -11.63
N GLN A 58 -16.41 -16.56 -11.19
CA GLN A 58 -17.64 -17.24 -11.61
C GLN A 58 -18.90 -16.44 -11.22
N THR A 59 -18.93 -15.90 -10.00
CA THR A 59 -20.04 -15.06 -9.51
C THR A 59 -20.12 -13.76 -10.30
N TRP A 60 -18.98 -13.10 -10.54
CA TRP A 60 -18.94 -11.89 -11.36
C TRP A 60 -19.43 -12.15 -12.78
N TYR A 61 -18.93 -13.20 -13.42
CA TYR A 61 -19.28 -13.57 -14.79
C TYR A 61 -20.78 -13.85 -14.93
N SER A 62 -21.35 -14.63 -13.99
CA SER A 62 -22.79 -14.87 -13.93
C SER A 62 -23.57 -13.56 -13.80
N ASN A 63 -23.18 -12.66 -12.88
CA ASN A 63 -23.87 -11.39 -12.68
C ASN A 63 -23.82 -10.47 -13.91
N VAL A 64 -22.68 -10.40 -14.59
CA VAL A 64 -22.53 -9.61 -15.82
C VAL A 64 -23.39 -10.20 -16.93
N LYS A 65 -23.37 -11.53 -17.09
CA LYS A 65 -24.17 -12.21 -18.11
C LYS A 65 -25.67 -12.04 -17.88
N THR A 66 -26.15 -12.24 -16.65
CA THR A 66 -27.58 -12.09 -16.32
C THR A 66 -28.03 -10.64 -16.41
N GLY A 67 -27.24 -9.70 -15.88
CA GLY A 67 -27.57 -8.28 -15.91
C GLY A 67 -27.51 -7.63 -17.29
N ALA A 68 -26.69 -8.18 -18.21
CA ALA A 68 -26.70 -7.80 -19.62
C ALA A 68 -27.97 -8.31 -20.35
N HIS A 69 -28.61 -9.37 -19.85
CA HIS A 69 -29.86 -9.91 -20.39
C HIS A 69 -31.12 -9.30 -19.77
N SER A 70 -31.08 -8.87 -18.50
CA SER A 70 -32.23 -8.24 -17.82
C SER A 70 -32.40 -6.74 -18.10
N GLY A 71 -31.43 -6.10 -18.76
CA GLY A 71 -31.41 -4.64 -18.94
C GLY A 71 -31.09 -3.86 -17.66
N GLU A 72 -30.87 -4.54 -16.53
CA GLU A 72 -30.50 -3.92 -15.24
C GLU A 72 -29.04 -3.46 -15.21
N ILE A 73 -28.17 -4.01 -16.06
CA ILE A 73 -26.89 -3.37 -16.39
C ILE A 73 -27.15 -2.37 -17.50
N ASN A 74 -27.78 -1.26 -17.13
CA ASN A 74 -27.75 -0.06 -17.96
C ASN A 74 -26.28 0.29 -18.20
N ARG A 75 -25.86 0.41 -19.47
CA ARG A 75 -24.52 0.92 -19.81
C ARG A 75 -24.21 2.28 -19.15
N ALA A 76 -25.24 3.01 -18.72
CA ALA A 76 -25.15 4.24 -17.96
C ALA A 76 -24.86 4.05 -16.44
N ASP A 77 -25.21 2.90 -15.85
CA ASP A 77 -25.19 2.68 -14.39
C ASP A 77 -23.95 1.91 -13.89
N ASN A 78 -23.10 1.38 -14.79
CA ASN A 78 -21.86 0.73 -14.37
C ASN A 78 -20.68 0.88 -15.37
N PRO A 79 -20.09 2.09 -15.48
CA PRO A 79 -18.97 2.35 -16.37
C PRO A 79 -17.68 1.63 -15.97
N LEU A 80 -17.56 1.13 -14.74
CA LEU A 80 -16.40 0.34 -14.30
C LEU A 80 -16.27 -0.98 -15.09
N THR A 81 -17.38 -1.62 -15.45
CA THR A 81 -17.37 -2.85 -16.25
C THR A 81 -16.91 -2.63 -17.70
N SER A 82 -17.13 -1.44 -18.26
CA SER A 82 -16.63 -1.08 -19.59
C SER A 82 -15.17 -0.60 -19.56
N LEU A 83 -14.72 0.04 -18.48
CA LEU A 83 -13.35 0.53 -18.34
C LEU A 83 -12.32 -0.58 -18.07
N LEU A 84 -12.75 -1.71 -17.48
CA LEU A 84 -11.89 -2.86 -17.14
C LEU A 84 -11.62 -3.81 -18.33
N TYR A 85 -12.22 -3.54 -19.49
CA TYR A 85 -11.96 -4.28 -20.73
C TYR A 85 -10.85 -3.58 -21.53
N MET A 86 -9.59 -3.79 -21.15
CA MET A 86 -8.48 -3.61 -22.09
C MET A 86 -7.33 -4.58 -21.77
N LEU A 87 -6.94 -5.29 -22.82
CA LEU A 87 -6.21 -6.55 -22.84
C LEU A 87 -4.69 -6.36 -22.70
N ASP A 88 -4.10 -7.28 -21.96
CA ASP A 88 -2.71 -7.70 -22.04
C ASP A 88 -2.33 -7.98 -23.51
N THR A 89 -1.43 -7.17 -24.07
CA THR A 89 -0.84 -7.41 -25.40
C THR A 89 0.66 -7.23 -25.35
N LEU A 90 1.37 -8.36 -25.37
CA LEU A 90 2.82 -8.47 -25.54
C LEU A 90 3.22 -8.05 -26.97
N VAL A 91 3.53 -6.76 -27.20
CA VAL A 91 4.19 -6.29 -28.42
C VAL A 91 5.31 -5.30 -28.07
N ARG A 92 6.44 -5.42 -28.78
CA ARG A 92 7.81 -5.06 -28.38
C ARG A 92 8.01 -3.59 -27.96
N HIS A 93 8.41 -3.39 -26.70
CA HIS A 93 8.65 -2.11 -26.00
C HIS A 93 9.83 -1.25 -26.53
N LEU A 94 10.79 -1.85 -27.23
CA LEU A 94 12.05 -1.20 -27.64
C LEU A 94 11.91 0.08 -28.49
N ASN A 95 10.84 0.19 -29.29
CA ASN A 95 10.63 1.37 -30.12
C ASN A 95 10.16 2.57 -29.31
N LEU A 96 9.42 2.37 -28.21
CA LEU A 96 8.87 3.44 -27.39
C LEU A 96 9.96 4.14 -26.58
N ASP A 97 10.81 3.36 -25.90
CA ASP A 97 11.81 3.87 -24.98
C ASP A 97 12.84 4.78 -25.70
N ASN A 98 13.26 4.38 -26.90
CA ASN A 98 14.19 5.17 -27.73
C ASN A 98 13.56 6.51 -28.15
N THR A 99 12.31 6.50 -28.61
CA THR A 99 11.61 7.72 -29.03
C THR A 99 11.35 8.66 -27.85
N MET A 100 10.93 8.13 -26.69
CA MET A 100 10.74 8.92 -25.48
C MET A 100 12.04 9.59 -25.02
N THR A 101 13.16 8.88 -25.09
CA THR A 101 14.48 9.42 -24.77
C THR A 101 14.87 10.54 -25.74
N MET A 102 14.66 10.36 -27.04
CA MET A 102 15.00 11.36 -28.06
C MET A 102 14.13 12.62 -27.96
N GLN A 103 12.85 12.47 -27.64
CA GLN A 103 11.91 13.60 -27.54
C GLN A 103 11.87 14.24 -26.15
N ALA A 104 12.67 13.73 -25.20
CA ALA A 104 12.66 14.14 -23.79
C ALA A 104 11.24 14.11 -23.17
N VAL A 105 10.41 13.15 -23.57
CA VAL A 105 9.05 12.99 -23.06
C VAL A 105 9.04 11.84 -22.06
N THR A 106 8.50 12.10 -20.86
CA THR A 106 8.31 11.09 -19.82
C THR A 106 6.84 10.67 -19.75
N TYR A 107 6.59 9.37 -19.56
CA TYR A 107 5.25 8.87 -19.36
C TYR A 107 4.76 9.33 -17.99
N PRO A 108 3.58 9.96 -17.88
CA PRO A 108 3.06 10.41 -16.58
C PRO A 108 2.72 9.22 -15.67
N GLU A 109 3.13 9.28 -14.41
CA GLU A 109 2.80 8.24 -13.43
C GLU A 109 1.29 8.21 -13.15
N VAL A 110 0.69 7.03 -13.22
CA VAL A 110 -0.71 6.81 -12.80
C VAL A 110 -0.69 6.45 -11.32
N ASP A 111 -0.58 7.48 -10.49
CA ASP A 111 -0.47 7.35 -9.04
C ASP A 111 -1.84 7.43 -8.32
N ALA A 112 -1.81 7.28 -7.00
CA ALA A 112 -3.01 7.32 -6.17
C ALA A 112 -3.67 8.71 -6.11
N ASP A 113 -2.91 9.79 -6.28
CA ASP A 113 -3.45 11.15 -6.23
C ASP A 113 -4.22 11.49 -7.49
N LEU A 114 -3.65 11.14 -8.65
CA LEU A 114 -4.34 11.21 -9.93
C LEU A 114 -5.60 10.35 -9.92
N MET A 115 -5.52 9.11 -9.42
CA MET A 115 -6.70 8.25 -9.32
C MET A 115 -7.76 8.81 -8.37
N ARG A 116 -7.38 9.41 -7.22
CA ARG A 116 -8.34 10.11 -6.34
C ARG A 116 -9.07 11.23 -7.06
N LEU A 117 -8.36 12.01 -7.88
CA LEU A 117 -8.95 13.08 -8.68
C LEU A 117 -9.97 12.52 -9.68
N TYR A 118 -9.60 11.48 -10.43
CA TYR A 118 -10.51 10.83 -11.38
C TYR A 118 -11.74 10.25 -10.69
N LEU A 119 -11.55 9.50 -9.60
CA LEU A 119 -12.67 8.91 -8.85
C LEU A 119 -13.63 9.97 -8.31
N LYS A 120 -13.10 11.09 -7.81
CA LYS A 120 -13.93 12.23 -7.39
C LYS A 120 -14.73 12.79 -8.56
N HIS A 121 -14.09 12.98 -9.72
CA HIS A 121 -14.76 13.53 -10.90
C HIS A 121 -15.85 12.59 -11.42
N LEU A 122 -15.53 11.30 -11.60
CA LEU A 122 -16.49 10.27 -12.02
C LEU A 122 -17.68 10.18 -11.05
N SER A 123 -17.43 10.25 -9.74
CA SER A 123 -18.50 10.25 -8.75
C SER A 123 -19.37 11.52 -8.79
N THR A 124 -18.75 12.67 -9.08
CA THR A 124 -19.47 13.95 -9.23
C THR A 124 -20.37 13.95 -10.45
N LEU A 125 -19.91 13.36 -11.55
CA LEU A 125 -20.67 13.19 -12.79
C LEU A 125 -21.73 12.08 -12.71
N GLY A 126 -21.80 11.34 -11.60
CA GLY A 126 -22.77 10.24 -11.42
C GLY A 126 -22.39 8.93 -12.10
N PHE A 127 -21.19 8.84 -12.69
CA PHE A 127 -20.70 7.62 -13.33
C PHE A 127 -20.39 6.51 -12.32
N ILE A 128 -19.98 6.85 -11.10
CA ILE A 128 -19.76 5.86 -10.04
C ILE A 128 -20.49 6.26 -8.76
N PRO A 129 -20.88 5.29 -7.91
CA PRO A 129 -21.53 5.58 -6.64
C PRO A 129 -20.75 6.58 -5.80
N ARG A 130 -21.47 7.41 -5.03
CA ARG A 130 -20.80 8.29 -4.08
C ARG A 130 -20.12 7.47 -2.98
N PRO A 131 -18.88 7.83 -2.59
CA PRO A 131 -18.23 7.17 -1.47
C PRO A 131 -19.02 7.43 -0.18
N ARG A 132 -19.00 6.45 0.73
CA ARG A 132 -19.48 6.64 2.10
C ARG A 132 -18.67 7.74 2.78
N LYS A 133 -19.30 8.41 3.76
CA LYS A 133 -18.63 9.46 4.54
C LYS A 133 -17.51 8.84 5.38
N ILE A 134 -16.27 9.00 4.93
CA ILE A 134 -15.06 8.66 5.68
C ILE A 134 -14.45 9.95 6.23
N CYS A 135 -13.79 9.83 7.37
CA CYS A 135 -13.01 10.92 7.93
C CYS A 135 -11.89 11.39 6.97
N ARG A 136 -11.98 12.64 6.52
CA ARG A 136 -11.05 13.22 5.53
C ARG A 136 -9.74 13.72 6.13
N ASN A 137 -9.72 14.09 7.42
CA ASN A 137 -8.55 14.59 8.13
C ASN A 137 -8.05 13.62 9.22
N CYS A 138 -8.35 12.33 9.08
CA CYS A 138 -7.93 11.35 10.06
C CYS A 138 -6.46 10.99 9.88
N LYS A 139 -5.77 10.83 11.01
CA LYS A 139 -4.36 10.46 11.05
C LYS A 139 -4.18 9.05 10.47
N VAL A 140 -3.12 8.89 9.68
CA VAL A 140 -2.68 7.61 9.14
C VAL A 140 -1.68 6.99 10.11
N VAL A 141 -1.94 5.75 10.53
CA VAL A 141 -1.11 5.05 11.52
C VAL A 141 -0.57 3.76 10.94
N LEU A 142 0.74 3.57 10.99
CA LEU A 142 1.40 2.32 10.62
C LEU A 142 1.70 1.51 11.87
N VAL A 143 1.20 0.27 11.95
CA VAL A 143 1.37 -0.60 13.12
C VAL A 143 2.14 -1.85 12.74
N THR A 144 3.39 -1.98 13.21
CA THR A 144 4.21 -3.17 12.99
C THR A 144 3.85 -4.28 13.98
N GLY A 145 3.91 -5.55 13.54
CA GLY A 145 3.49 -6.67 14.39
C GLY A 145 1.98 -6.72 14.62
N ALA A 146 1.17 -6.16 13.71
CA ALA A 146 -0.29 -6.09 13.85
C ALA A 146 -1.01 -7.45 13.76
N SER A 147 -0.30 -8.55 13.45
CA SER A 147 -0.91 -9.88 13.30
C SER A 147 -1.34 -10.56 14.62
N SER A 148 -1.03 -9.99 15.79
CA SER A 148 -1.41 -10.58 17.09
C SER A 148 -1.13 -9.64 18.27
N GLY A 149 -1.73 -9.96 19.43
CA GLY A 149 -1.39 -9.38 20.72
C GLY A 149 -1.59 -7.86 20.76
N ILE A 150 -0.65 -7.15 21.39
CA ILE A 150 -0.72 -5.69 21.57
C ILE A 150 -0.87 -4.97 20.23
N GLY A 151 -0.11 -5.38 19.20
CA GLY A 151 -0.18 -4.74 17.88
C GLY A 151 -1.57 -4.84 17.25
N ALA A 152 -2.20 -6.01 17.31
CA ALA A 152 -3.55 -6.22 16.79
C ALA A 152 -4.58 -5.36 17.54
N ALA A 153 -4.54 -5.39 18.87
CA ALA A 153 -5.46 -4.63 19.71
C ALA A 153 -5.31 -3.11 19.49
N VAL A 154 -4.07 -2.60 19.46
CA VAL A 154 -3.78 -1.17 19.20
C VAL A 154 -4.30 -0.76 17.83
N ALA A 155 -4.06 -1.58 16.80
CA ALA A 155 -4.54 -1.30 15.45
C ALA A 155 -6.07 -1.22 15.37
N GLU A 156 -6.78 -2.14 16.02
CA GLU A 156 -8.24 -2.14 16.09
C GLU A 156 -8.77 -0.89 16.79
N HIS A 157 -8.25 -0.56 17.97
CA HIS A 157 -8.71 0.60 18.74
C HIS A 157 -8.43 1.92 18.02
N LEU A 158 -7.27 2.05 17.36
CA LEU A 158 -6.96 3.23 16.55
C LEU A 158 -7.91 3.38 15.37
N ALA A 159 -8.24 2.29 14.68
CA ALA A 159 -9.20 2.32 13.59
C ALA A 159 -10.61 2.72 14.09
N MET A 160 -11.03 2.21 15.25
CA MET A 160 -12.31 2.60 15.87
C MET A 160 -12.33 4.05 16.36
N ALA A 161 -11.17 4.60 16.71
CA ALA A 161 -11.00 6.03 16.98
C ALA A 161 -10.97 6.90 15.70
N GLY A 162 -11.16 6.30 14.52
CA GLY A 162 -11.26 6.98 13.23
C GLY A 162 -9.97 7.03 12.42
N ALA A 163 -8.85 6.48 12.92
CA ALA A 163 -7.60 6.47 12.17
C ALA A 163 -7.66 5.55 10.95
N LYS A 164 -6.85 5.86 9.93
CA LYS A 164 -6.59 4.94 8.82
C LYS A 164 -5.37 4.10 9.16
N VAL A 165 -5.49 2.78 9.22
CA VAL A 165 -4.44 1.92 9.78
C VAL A 165 -3.77 1.04 8.73
N ALA A 166 -2.45 1.15 8.59
CA ALA A 166 -1.63 0.18 7.85
C ALA A 166 -1.20 -0.94 8.81
N LEU A 167 -1.78 -2.13 8.63
CA LEU A 167 -1.52 -3.33 9.42
C LEU A 167 -0.30 -4.06 8.83
N VAL A 168 0.82 -4.07 9.56
CA VAL A 168 2.08 -4.58 9.04
C VAL A 168 2.52 -5.83 9.81
N ALA A 169 2.71 -6.95 9.12
CA ALA A 169 3.32 -8.17 9.64
C ALA A 169 3.65 -9.18 8.52
N ARG A 170 4.30 -10.29 8.88
CA ARG A 170 4.63 -11.39 7.94
C ARG A 170 3.43 -12.30 7.63
N ARG A 171 2.52 -12.48 8.60
CA ARG A 171 1.34 -13.38 8.52
C ARG A 171 0.15 -12.66 7.89
N LEU A 172 0.06 -12.72 6.56
CA LEU A 172 -0.94 -11.97 5.78
C LEU A 172 -2.38 -12.43 6.04
N ASP A 173 -2.58 -13.72 6.31
CA ASP A 173 -3.85 -14.32 6.73
C ASP A 173 -4.43 -13.58 7.95
N ARG A 174 -3.66 -13.45 9.02
CA ARG A 174 -4.07 -12.75 10.25
C ARG A 174 -4.31 -11.26 10.05
N LEU A 175 -3.52 -10.62 9.18
CA LEU A 175 -3.73 -9.21 8.83
C LEU A 175 -5.07 -9.03 8.11
N LYS A 176 -5.40 -9.92 7.17
CA LYS A 176 -6.66 -9.88 6.43
C LYS A 176 -7.86 -10.13 7.33
N GLU A 177 -7.76 -11.06 8.29
CA GLU A 177 -8.79 -11.28 9.32
C GLU A 177 -9.03 -9.99 10.12
N LEU A 178 -7.96 -9.36 10.61
CA LEU A 178 -8.05 -8.11 11.37
C LEU A 178 -8.59 -6.96 10.51
N GLN A 179 -8.13 -6.81 9.28
CA GLN A 179 -8.65 -5.83 8.33
C GLN A 179 -10.16 -6.00 8.14
N ALA A 180 -10.62 -7.23 7.90
CA ALA A 180 -12.04 -7.51 7.71
C ALA A 180 -12.86 -7.17 8.97
N SER A 181 -12.34 -7.47 10.17
CA SER A 181 -12.97 -7.08 11.44
C SER A 181 -13.11 -5.56 11.57
N ILE A 182 -12.03 -4.82 11.29
CA ILE A 182 -12.02 -3.35 11.34
C ILE A 182 -13.01 -2.76 10.33
N GLU A 183 -13.02 -3.29 9.09
CA GLU A 183 -13.92 -2.84 8.02
C GLU A 183 -15.39 -3.12 8.35
N ALA A 184 -15.69 -4.28 8.97
CA ALA A 184 -17.04 -4.63 9.39
C ALA A 184 -17.60 -3.65 10.45
N GLN A 185 -16.72 -3.07 11.26
CA GLN A 185 -17.05 -2.04 12.26
C GLN A 185 -17.01 -0.62 11.68
N GLY A 186 -16.78 -0.45 10.38
CA GLY A 186 -16.75 0.84 9.68
C GLY A 186 -15.42 1.59 9.74
N GLY A 187 -14.36 0.97 10.27
CA GLY A 187 -13.00 1.52 10.25
C GLY A 187 -12.31 1.34 8.90
N VAL A 188 -11.12 1.95 8.76
CA VAL A 188 -10.31 1.88 7.53
C VAL A 188 -8.97 1.23 7.84
N ALA A 189 -8.69 0.10 7.20
CA ALA A 189 -7.39 -0.58 7.34
C ALA A 189 -6.91 -1.17 6.02
N ILE A 190 -5.58 -1.31 5.89
CA ILE A 190 -4.94 -2.07 4.82
C ILE A 190 -3.97 -3.10 5.39
N SER A 191 -3.97 -4.31 4.82
CA SER A 191 -3.02 -5.36 5.16
C SER A 191 -1.75 -5.24 4.32
N VAL A 192 -0.60 -5.11 4.98
CA VAL A 192 0.71 -5.00 4.33
C VAL A 192 1.59 -6.16 4.81
N LYS A 193 1.80 -7.14 3.93
CA LYS A 193 2.78 -8.21 4.18
C LYS A 193 4.18 -7.63 4.06
N MET A 194 4.96 -7.69 5.14
CA MET A 194 6.29 -7.10 5.23
C MET A 194 7.10 -7.76 6.35
N ASP A 195 8.37 -8.11 6.09
CA ASP A 195 9.34 -8.38 7.16
C ASP A 195 10.11 -7.09 7.49
N VAL A 196 9.99 -6.63 8.74
CA VAL A 196 10.67 -5.42 9.22
C VAL A 196 12.19 -5.51 9.11
N CYS A 197 12.76 -6.72 9.06
CA CYS A 197 14.21 -6.92 8.96
C CYS A 197 14.77 -6.63 7.56
N VAL A 198 13.93 -6.58 6.52
CA VAL A 198 14.36 -6.42 5.12
C VAL A 198 14.17 -4.96 4.70
N ALA A 199 15.24 -4.16 4.82
CA ALA A 199 15.15 -2.69 4.65
C ALA A 199 14.55 -2.26 3.30
N GLU A 200 14.92 -2.91 2.20
CA GLU A 200 14.38 -2.62 0.87
C GLU A 200 12.87 -2.91 0.78
N GLU A 201 12.43 -4.05 1.34
CA GLU A 201 11.00 -4.39 1.41
C GLU A 201 10.25 -3.34 2.24
N VAL A 202 10.81 -2.93 3.37
CA VAL A 202 10.22 -1.90 4.24
C VAL A 202 10.03 -0.58 3.49
N ALA A 203 11.04 -0.09 2.78
CA ALA A 203 10.95 1.15 2.02
C ALA A 203 9.85 1.08 0.95
N VAL A 204 9.83 0.01 0.15
CA VAL A 204 8.83 -0.17 -0.92
C VAL A 204 7.42 -0.29 -0.36
N LYS A 205 7.23 -1.11 0.68
CA LYS A 205 5.90 -1.37 1.25
C LYS A 205 5.34 -0.19 2.02
N ILE A 206 6.18 0.61 2.69
CA ILE A 206 5.74 1.84 3.35
C ILE A 206 5.39 2.92 2.31
N LYS A 207 6.15 3.02 1.21
CA LYS A 207 5.79 3.90 0.09
C LYS A 207 4.42 3.51 -0.50
N GLN A 208 4.17 2.21 -0.71
CA GLN A 208 2.87 1.69 -1.16
C GLN A 208 1.74 1.99 -0.16
N ALA A 209 1.96 1.80 1.14
CA ALA A 209 0.97 2.13 2.16
C ALA A 209 0.65 3.64 2.18
N THR A 210 1.68 4.47 2.00
CA THR A 210 1.57 5.92 1.95
C THR A 210 0.77 6.39 0.74
N SER A 211 0.99 5.80 -0.44
CA SER A 211 0.22 6.16 -1.63
C SER A 211 -1.27 5.83 -1.45
N LEU A 212 -1.60 4.70 -0.82
CA LEU A 212 -2.99 4.27 -0.59
C LEU A 212 -3.71 5.10 0.48
N LEU A 213 -3.11 5.25 1.67
CA LEU A 213 -3.76 5.89 2.82
C LEU A 213 -3.55 7.40 2.92
N GLY A 214 -2.46 7.90 2.34
CA GLY A 214 -1.88 9.20 2.62
C GLY A 214 -0.62 9.11 3.50
N PRO A 215 0.04 10.24 3.77
CA PRO A 215 1.29 10.30 4.54
C PRO A 215 1.14 9.67 5.93
N ILE A 216 2.07 8.79 6.32
CA ILE A 216 2.08 8.19 7.67
C ILE A 216 2.31 9.29 8.71
N ASN A 217 1.32 9.50 9.59
CA ASN A 217 1.40 10.46 10.68
C ASN A 217 1.94 9.82 11.96
N ILE A 218 1.62 8.55 12.20
CA ILE A 218 2.03 7.85 13.43
C ILE A 218 2.65 6.50 13.07
N LEU A 219 3.85 6.22 13.61
CA LEU A 219 4.48 4.91 13.55
C LEU A 219 4.37 4.23 14.92
N ILE A 220 3.72 3.07 14.97
CA ILE A 220 3.72 2.18 16.14
C ILE A 220 4.71 1.03 15.87
N ASN A 221 5.90 1.17 16.42
CA ASN A 221 6.97 0.16 16.40
C ASN A 221 6.70 -0.93 17.45
N ASN A 222 5.84 -1.88 17.09
CA ASN A 222 5.42 -2.97 17.97
C ASN A 222 6.04 -4.33 17.60
N ALA A 223 6.41 -4.61 16.35
CA ALA A 223 7.00 -5.89 15.94
C ALA A 223 8.13 -6.32 16.88
N GLY A 224 8.14 -7.59 17.26
CA GLY A 224 9.13 -8.13 18.17
C GLY A 224 9.03 -9.62 18.36
N VAL A 225 10.16 -10.23 18.73
CA VAL A 225 10.27 -11.64 19.13
C VAL A 225 11.06 -11.77 20.41
N MET A 226 10.84 -12.87 21.12
CA MET A 226 11.49 -13.14 22.39
C MET A 226 11.78 -14.62 22.49
N HIS A 227 13.07 -14.95 22.50
CA HIS A 227 13.55 -16.31 22.71
C HIS A 227 14.12 -16.41 24.13
N TYR A 228 13.52 -17.29 24.94
CA TYR A 228 13.96 -17.53 26.30
C TYR A 228 14.99 -18.65 26.34
N THR A 229 16.27 -18.30 26.46
CA THR A 229 17.36 -19.27 26.61
C THR A 229 18.34 -18.88 27.71
N GLN A 230 18.98 -19.89 28.33
CA GLN A 230 20.12 -19.65 29.22
C GLN A 230 21.34 -19.28 28.39
N MET A 231 22.10 -18.28 28.83
CA MET A 231 23.27 -17.77 28.11
C MET A 231 24.32 -18.86 27.84
N LYS A 232 24.45 -19.80 28.79
CA LYS A 232 25.34 -20.96 28.67
C LYS A 232 25.04 -21.85 27.46
N HIS A 233 23.82 -21.78 26.90
CA HIS A 233 23.45 -22.55 25.71
C HIS A 233 23.89 -21.87 24.40
N ALA A 234 24.44 -20.65 24.46
CA ALA A 234 25.05 -19.93 23.34
C ALA A 234 24.26 -20.00 22.03
N LYS A 235 22.93 -19.80 22.11
CA LYS A 235 22.02 -19.81 20.95
C LYS A 235 22.13 -18.49 20.17
N LEU A 236 23.29 -18.28 19.55
CA LEU A 236 23.67 -17.07 18.83
C LEU A 236 22.64 -16.70 17.75
N ASP A 237 22.11 -17.68 17.02
CA ASP A 237 21.06 -17.51 16.01
C ASP A 237 19.81 -16.83 16.57
N GLN A 238 19.37 -17.23 17.76
CA GLN A 238 18.20 -16.65 18.41
C GLN A 238 18.47 -15.24 18.94
N TRP A 239 19.70 -14.97 19.37
CA TRP A 239 20.12 -13.64 19.83
C TRP A 239 20.20 -12.67 18.66
N HIS A 240 20.84 -13.06 17.55
CA HIS A 240 20.84 -12.28 16.31
C HIS A 240 19.43 -12.02 15.84
N ARG A 241 18.56 -13.04 15.82
CA ARG A 241 17.16 -12.84 15.43
C ARG A 241 16.42 -11.86 16.32
N MET A 242 16.68 -11.84 17.64
CA MET A 242 16.12 -10.83 18.53
C MET A 242 16.62 -9.43 18.18
N VAL A 243 17.92 -9.25 17.93
CA VAL A 243 18.48 -7.94 17.52
C VAL A 243 17.87 -7.49 16.19
N ASP A 244 17.81 -8.38 15.20
CA ASP A 244 17.31 -8.07 13.87
C ASP A 244 15.85 -7.59 13.90
N VAL A 245 14.98 -8.28 14.65
CA VAL A 245 13.56 -7.89 14.70
C VAL A 245 13.35 -6.71 15.66
N ASN A 246 13.93 -6.79 16.87
CA ASN A 246 13.60 -5.87 17.95
C ASN A 246 14.34 -4.54 17.84
N VAL A 247 15.44 -4.46 17.11
CA VAL A 247 16.26 -3.24 16.96
C VAL A 247 16.31 -2.84 15.49
N ASN A 248 16.95 -3.65 14.64
CA ASN A 248 17.15 -3.30 13.23
C ASN A 248 15.82 -3.10 12.51
N GLY A 249 14.82 -3.94 12.80
CA GLY A 249 13.49 -3.82 12.23
C GLY A 249 12.78 -2.51 12.59
N GLN A 250 12.97 -2.01 13.81
CA GLN A 250 12.42 -0.70 14.21
C GLN A 250 13.13 0.44 13.49
N LEU A 251 14.46 0.35 13.34
CA LEU A 251 15.27 1.35 12.64
C LEU A 251 14.93 1.40 11.15
N ASN A 252 14.69 0.26 10.50
CA ASN A 252 14.25 0.20 9.11
C ASN A 252 12.92 0.92 8.92
N CYS A 253 11.93 0.66 9.79
CA CYS A 253 10.64 1.36 9.72
C CYS A 253 10.78 2.85 10.01
N LEU A 254 11.64 3.22 10.98
CA LEU A 254 11.94 4.62 11.29
C LEU A 254 12.54 5.35 10.08
N ALA A 255 13.57 4.77 9.46
CA ALA A 255 14.25 5.33 8.29
C ALA A 255 13.29 5.54 7.12
N ALA A 256 12.29 4.67 6.96
CA ALA A 256 11.30 4.77 5.89
C ALA A 256 10.22 5.85 6.13
N VAL A 257 9.90 6.21 7.38
CA VAL A 257 8.82 7.19 7.67
C VAL A 257 9.34 8.56 8.08
N LEU A 258 10.50 8.63 8.74
CA LEU A 258 11.02 9.83 9.37
C LEU A 258 11.27 10.98 8.38
N PRO A 259 11.88 10.77 7.20
CA PRO A 259 12.12 11.86 6.25
C PRO A 259 10.84 12.61 5.89
N GLY A 260 9.76 11.89 5.59
CA GLY A 260 8.47 12.51 5.28
C GLY A 260 7.81 13.19 6.48
N MET A 261 8.01 12.69 7.70
CA MET A 261 7.54 13.37 8.92
C MET A 261 8.27 14.71 9.14
N VAL A 262 9.60 14.71 8.97
CA VAL A 262 10.44 15.91 9.10
C VAL A 262 10.08 16.95 8.05
N GLU A 263 9.94 16.55 6.79
CA GLU A 263 9.56 17.46 5.69
C GLU A 263 8.24 18.20 5.96
N ARG A 264 7.27 17.52 6.59
CA ARG A 264 5.98 18.10 6.93
C ARG A 264 5.96 18.84 8.28
N GLY A 265 6.99 18.70 9.10
CA GLY A 265 6.99 19.16 10.49
C GLY A 265 5.92 18.51 11.38
N ASP A 266 5.40 17.34 11.00
CA ASP A 266 4.33 16.61 11.72
C ASP A 266 4.54 15.08 11.62
N GLY A 267 4.63 14.45 12.79
CA GLY A 267 4.78 13.01 12.92
C GLY A 267 4.97 12.58 14.37
N HIS A 268 4.49 11.38 14.72
CA HIS A 268 4.69 10.78 16.04
C HIS A 268 5.20 9.34 15.90
N ILE A 269 6.15 8.96 16.74
CA ILE A 269 6.71 7.60 16.78
C ILE A 269 6.51 7.04 18.18
N VAL A 270 5.89 5.86 18.26
CA VAL A 270 5.68 5.12 19.49
C VAL A 270 6.38 3.78 19.37
N SER A 271 7.43 3.59 20.15
CA SER A 271 8.18 2.34 20.19
C SER A 271 7.80 1.55 21.43
N ILE A 272 7.18 0.37 21.25
CA ILE A 272 6.74 -0.48 22.36
C ILE A 272 7.95 -1.25 22.88
N THR A 273 8.37 -1.00 24.12
CA THR A 273 9.50 -1.69 24.78
C THR A 273 9.04 -2.59 25.93
N SER A 274 10.00 -3.15 26.67
CA SER A 274 9.74 -4.00 27.85
C SER A 274 10.46 -3.42 29.07
N ASP A 275 9.91 -3.61 30.28
CA ASP A 275 10.58 -3.25 31.54
C ASP A 275 11.95 -3.94 31.69
N ALA A 276 12.11 -5.11 31.08
CA ALA A 276 13.39 -5.81 31.01
C ALA A 276 14.46 -5.12 30.14
N GLY A 277 14.11 -4.06 29.39
CA GLY A 277 15.06 -3.15 28.76
C GLY A 277 15.64 -2.11 29.74
N ARG A 278 15.01 -1.93 30.92
CA ARG A 278 15.44 -1.04 32.01
C ARG A 278 16.05 -1.78 33.20
N LYS A 279 15.63 -3.04 33.43
CA LYS A 279 16.12 -3.88 34.55
C LYS A 279 16.61 -5.22 34.05
N VAL A 280 17.84 -5.59 34.42
CA VAL A 280 18.35 -6.95 34.22
C VAL A 280 17.63 -7.87 35.22
N GLN A 281 16.78 -8.77 34.74
CA GLN A 281 16.18 -9.79 35.60
C GLN A 281 17.25 -10.81 36.00
N THR A 282 17.59 -10.83 37.29
CA THR A 282 18.64 -11.64 37.91
C THR A 282 18.28 -13.13 38.12
N GLY A 283 17.22 -13.61 37.48
CA GLY A 283 16.81 -15.03 37.50
C GLY A 283 17.71 -15.92 36.64
N GLY A 284 18.99 -16.04 37.03
CA GLY A 284 19.96 -17.04 36.58
C GLY A 284 20.40 -16.94 35.12
N LEU A 285 21.40 -16.09 34.80
CA LEU A 285 22.16 -16.08 33.53
C LEU A 285 21.32 -16.45 32.27
N ARG A 286 20.10 -15.91 32.15
CA ARG A 286 19.25 -16.05 30.96
C ARG A 286 19.53 -14.88 30.04
N SER A 287 19.77 -15.14 28.76
CA SER A 287 19.96 -14.08 27.77
C SER A 287 18.61 -13.42 27.58
N THR A 288 18.47 -12.21 28.09
CA THR A 288 17.27 -11.41 27.87
C THR A 288 17.65 -10.21 27.02
N LEU A 289 17.95 -10.43 25.74
CA LEU A 289 18.04 -9.36 24.75
C LEU A 289 16.61 -8.93 24.39
N LYS A 290 16.06 -8.02 25.18
CA LYS A 290 14.73 -7.45 25.02
C LYS A 290 14.85 -5.99 24.59
N LYS A 291 13.82 -5.49 23.90
CA LYS A 291 13.76 -4.12 23.35
C LYS A 291 14.28 -3.06 24.32
N GLN A 292 15.39 -2.43 23.98
CA GLN A 292 15.77 -1.10 24.48
C GLN A 292 15.22 -0.05 23.50
N SER A 293 14.63 1.02 24.01
CA SER A 293 14.18 2.15 23.20
C SER A 293 15.33 3.11 22.95
N LEU A 294 15.49 3.53 21.70
CA LEU A 294 16.02 4.85 21.37
C LEU A 294 14.82 5.80 21.41
N LEU A 295 14.74 6.64 22.44
CA LEU A 295 13.78 7.75 22.50
C LEU A 295 14.36 8.88 21.65
N PHE A 296 13.76 9.16 20.50
CA PHE A 296 13.97 10.41 19.78
C PHE A 296 12.79 11.32 20.11
N GLY A 297 13.07 12.40 20.84
CA GLY A 297 12.14 13.48 21.13
C GLY A 297 12.17 14.55 20.05
#